data_AF-A0A2J6WSY5-F1
#
_entry.id   AF-A0A2J6WSY5-F1
#
_cell.length_a   1.000
_cell.length_b   1.000
_cell.length_c   1.000
_cell.angle_alpha   90.00
_cell.angle_beta   90.00
_cell.angle_gamma   90.00
#
_symmetry.space_group_name_H-M   'P 1'
#
loop_
_entity.id
_entity.type
_entity.pdbx_description
1 polymer ?
#
loop_
_entity_poly.entity_id
_entity_poly.type
_entity_poly.pdbx_seq_one_letter_code
_entity_poly.pdbx_strand_id
1 'polypeptide(L)'
;MNEEEEMEEEEKEVKQETGQYAEIAQKIIDEKLPTPPEIALLVQYTREMMRTEKNIAKELESRVKDLPIYKYYLKKITGIGPIFSAGLIAHLTPIDKFATVSKLWAYTGLTTEYYKSECARGKGHKFITTSPVATCPVRMKNGEVCGARIRKTEHIKGVPKREKGYVLFINENLRTLMYKIARSFEFQQEKRSYYRRLYVIQKERYLAKLEGKNEKGERGHARNMAFRYIEKRFLANLWIVWRTFEGLEVT
;
A
#
# COMPACT_ATOMS: atom_id res chain seq x y z
N MET A 1 -10.68 -36.37 -19.79
CA MET A 1 -10.53 -35.25 -18.86
C MET A 1 -9.25 -34.55 -19.24
N ASN A 2 -9.31 -33.25 -19.52
CA ASN A 2 -8.12 -32.47 -19.85
C ASN A 2 -7.36 -32.16 -18.55
N GLU A 3 -6.01 -32.17 -18.58
CA GLU A 3 -5.15 -31.87 -17.42
C GLU A 3 -5.49 -30.53 -16.74
N GLU A 4 -6.06 -29.58 -17.47
CA GLU A 4 -6.54 -28.30 -16.93
C GLU A 4 -7.83 -28.43 -16.09
N GLU A 5 -8.70 -29.40 -16.41
CA GLU A 5 -9.93 -29.67 -15.65
C GLU A 5 -9.60 -30.40 -14.33
N GLU A 6 -8.65 -31.34 -14.35
CA GLU A 6 -8.15 -32.02 -13.15
C GLU A 6 -7.44 -31.05 -12.19
N MET A 7 -6.61 -30.13 -12.69
CA MET A 7 -5.99 -29.10 -11.85
C MET A 7 -7.01 -28.12 -11.24
N GLU A 8 -8.09 -27.80 -11.96
CA GLU A 8 -9.16 -26.97 -11.42
C GLU A 8 -10.01 -27.69 -10.36
N GLU A 9 -10.23 -28.99 -10.51
CA GLU A 9 -10.94 -29.83 -9.53
C GLU A 9 -10.09 -30.03 -8.27
N GLU A 10 -8.80 -30.35 -8.40
CA GLU A 10 -7.87 -30.41 -7.27
C GLU A 10 -7.75 -29.06 -6.55
N GLU A 11 -7.68 -27.93 -7.27
CA GLU A 11 -7.70 -26.61 -6.64
C GLU A 11 -9.01 -26.30 -5.90
N LYS A 12 -10.15 -26.85 -6.35
CA LYS A 12 -11.45 -26.68 -5.70
C LYS A 12 -11.55 -27.55 -4.45
N GLU A 13 -11.12 -28.81 -4.51
CA GLU A 13 -11.08 -29.73 -3.35
C GLU A 13 -10.12 -29.23 -2.27
N VAL A 14 -8.90 -28.81 -2.64
CA VAL A 14 -7.94 -28.21 -1.69
C VAL A 14 -8.50 -26.93 -1.04
N LYS A 15 -9.24 -26.10 -1.78
CA LYS A 15 -9.94 -24.92 -1.22
C LYS A 15 -11.08 -25.31 -0.27
N GLN A 16 -11.76 -26.42 -0.53
CA GLN A 16 -12.88 -26.92 0.28
C GLN A 16 -12.37 -27.52 1.60
N GLU A 17 -11.30 -28.33 1.55
CA GLU A 17 -10.65 -28.90 2.73
C GLU A 17 -9.97 -27.83 3.59
N THR A 18 -9.24 -26.89 2.98
CA THR A 18 -8.64 -25.75 3.72
C THR A 18 -9.70 -24.86 4.38
N GLY A 19 -10.88 -24.74 3.77
CA GLY A 19 -12.04 -24.06 4.37
C GLY A 19 -12.51 -24.73 5.67
N GLN A 20 -12.53 -26.06 5.71
CA GLN A 20 -12.91 -26.84 6.89
C GLN A 20 -11.91 -26.66 8.04
N TYR A 21 -10.60 -26.68 7.76
CA TYR A 21 -9.57 -26.46 8.78
C TYR A 21 -9.56 -25.03 9.32
N ALA A 22 -9.74 -24.03 8.46
CA ALA A 22 -9.83 -22.63 8.87
C ALA A 22 -11.03 -22.38 9.80
N GLU A 23 -12.17 -23.01 9.51
CA GLU A 23 -13.37 -22.90 10.34
C GLU A 23 -13.16 -23.52 11.73
N ILE A 24 -12.52 -24.68 11.80
CA ILE A 24 -12.19 -25.34 13.08
C ILE A 24 -11.27 -24.45 13.91
N ALA A 25 -10.20 -23.91 13.32
CA ALA A 25 -9.28 -23.01 14.00
C ALA A 25 -10.00 -21.77 14.54
N GLN A 26 -10.87 -21.15 13.74
CA GLN A 26 -11.65 -19.99 14.16
C GLN A 26 -12.61 -20.34 15.31
N LYS A 27 -13.27 -21.50 15.27
CA LYS A 27 -14.15 -21.97 16.36
C LYS A 27 -13.39 -22.18 17.67
N ILE A 28 -12.15 -22.67 17.63
CA ILE A 28 -11.28 -22.78 18.82
C ILE A 28 -10.93 -21.40 19.38
N ILE A 29 -10.57 -20.45 18.52
CA ILE A 29 -10.27 -19.06 18.92
C ILE A 29 -11.51 -18.39 19.52
N ASP A 30 -12.68 -18.63 18.94
CA ASP A 30 -13.99 -18.10 19.36
C ASP A 30 -14.60 -18.83 20.58
N GLU A 31 -13.87 -19.77 21.21
CA GLU A 31 -14.32 -20.55 22.38
C GLU A 31 -15.56 -21.44 22.10
N LYS A 32 -15.85 -21.72 20.83
CA LYS A 32 -16.95 -22.62 20.41
C LYS A 32 -16.54 -24.09 20.38
N LEU A 33 -15.24 -24.37 20.44
CA LEU A 33 -14.66 -25.71 20.53
C LEU A 33 -13.63 -25.76 21.67
N PRO A 34 -13.45 -26.92 22.31
CA PRO A 34 -12.44 -27.09 23.34
C PRO A 34 -11.05 -26.79 22.75
N THR A 35 -10.25 -26.05 23.52
CA THR A 35 -8.87 -25.73 23.13
C THR A 35 -7.96 -26.89 23.54
N PRO A 36 -7.25 -27.54 22.60
CA PRO A 36 -6.28 -28.58 22.94
C PRO A 36 -5.17 -28.02 23.85
N PRO A 37 -4.77 -28.76 24.92
CA PRO A 37 -3.75 -28.30 25.86
C PRO A 37 -2.42 -27.89 25.20
N GLU A 38 -2.05 -28.56 24.11
CA GLU A 38 -0.79 -28.35 23.38
C GLU A 38 -0.70 -26.95 22.74
N ILE A 39 -1.85 -26.36 22.39
CA ILE A 39 -1.92 -25.04 21.74
C ILE A 39 -2.57 -23.97 22.63
N ALA A 40 -2.90 -24.28 23.88
CA ALA A 40 -3.65 -23.40 24.76
C ALA A 40 -3.01 -22.01 24.90
N LEU A 41 -1.69 -21.96 25.07
CA LEU A 41 -0.94 -20.70 25.19
C LEU A 41 -0.97 -19.88 23.89
N LEU A 42 -0.85 -20.53 22.72
CA LEU A 42 -0.91 -19.86 21.42
C LEU A 42 -2.29 -19.25 21.17
N VAL A 43 -3.34 -19.98 21.52
CA VAL A 43 -4.72 -19.51 21.40
C VAL A 43 -4.96 -18.33 22.35
N GLN A 44 -4.44 -18.38 23.58
CA GLN A 44 -4.50 -17.26 24.52
C GLN A 44 -3.87 -15.99 23.94
N TYR A 45 -2.61 -16.06 23.50
CA TYR A 45 -1.93 -14.89 22.92
C TYR A 45 -2.63 -14.35 21.68
N THR A 46 -3.18 -15.23 20.84
CA THR A 46 -3.97 -14.82 19.68
C THR A 46 -5.20 -14.01 20.09
N ARG A 47 -5.93 -14.47 21.12
CA ARG A 47 -7.09 -13.74 21.66
C ARG A 47 -6.69 -12.38 22.23
N GLU A 48 -5.60 -12.32 22.99
CA GLU A 48 -5.08 -11.06 23.55
C GLU A 48 -4.69 -10.05 22.47
N MET A 49 -3.99 -10.49 21.42
CA MET A 49 -3.65 -9.65 20.27
C MET A 49 -4.92 -9.13 19.57
N MET A 50 -5.91 -9.98 19.32
CA MET A 50 -7.18 -9.58 18.70
C MET A 50 -7.95 -8.57 19.55
N ARG A 51 -7.97 -8.74 20.87
CA ARG A 51 -8.59 -7.78 21.81
C ARG A 51 -7.87 -6.44 21.77
N THR A 52 -6.54 -6.47 21.78
CA THR A 52 -5.69 -5.28 21.71
C THR A 52 -5.90 -4.52 20.41
N GLU A 53 -5.92 -5.21 19.27
CA GLU A 53 -6.18 -4.59 17.96
C GLU A 53 -7.56 -3.92 17.91
N LYS A 54 -8.60 -4.58 18.42
CA LYS A 54 -9.96 -4.00 18.53
C LYS A 54 -9.97 -2.75 19.40
N ASN A 55 -9.26 -2.75 20.52
CA ASN A 55 -9.18 -1.59 21.42
C ASN A 55 -8.44 -0.42 20.75
N ILE A 56 -7.31 -0.69 20.08
CA ILE A 56 -6.57 0.32 19.31
C ILE A 56 -7.44 0.91 18.21
N ALA A 57 -8.20 0.07 17.47
CA ALA A 57 -9.08 0.55 16.40
C ALA A 57 -10.13 1.54 16.93
N LYS A 58 -10.75 1.25 18.08
CA LYS A 58 -11.71 2.15 18.74
C LYS A 58 -11.06 3.46 19.20
N GLU A 59 -9.87 3.39 19.79
CA GLU A 59 -9.15 4.57 20.22
C GLU A 59 -8.75 5.46 19.03
N LEU A 60 -8.23 4.85 17.96
CA LEU A 60 -7.91 5.55 16.72
C LEU A 60 -9.12 6.26 16.16
N GLU A 61 -10.28 5.58 16.10
CA GLU A 61 -11.53 6.20 15.66
C GLU A 61 -11.91 7.42 16.52
N SER A 62 -11.79 7.31 17.85
CA SER A 62 -12.06 8.43 18.74
C SER A 62 -11.11 9.62 18.51
N ARG A 63 -9.85 9.38 18.15
CA ARG A 63 -8.85 10.43 17.89
C ARG A 63 -9.01 11.07 16.51
N VAL A 64 -9.29 10.29 15.47
CA VAL A 64 -9.37 10.83 14.10
C VAL A 64 -10.68 11.57 13.84
N LYS A 65 -11.77 11.28 14.59
CA LYS A 65 -13.09 11.90 14.37
C LYS A 65 -13.08 13.43 14.42
N ASP A 66 -12.17 14.01 15.20
CA ASP A 66 -12.08 15.45 15.44
C ASP A 66 -11.21 16.16 14.39
N LEU A 67 -10.46 15.42 13.57
CA LEU A 67 -9.61 16.00 12.54
C LEU A 67 -10.44 16.45 11.32
N PRO A 68 -10.29 17.70 10.82
CA PRO A 68 -11.08 18.22 9.70
C PRO A 68 -11.03 17.35 8.45
N ILE A 69 -9.83 16.89 8.06
CA ILE A 69 -9.64 16.04 6.89
C ILE A 69 -10.41 14.73 6.99
N TYR A 70 -10.51 14.15 8.19
CA TYR A 70 -11.26 12.93 8.38
C TYR A 70 -12.76 13.20 8.37
N LYS A 71 -13.22 14.16 9.19
CA LYS A 71 -14.63 14.50 9.37
C LYS A 71 -15.30 14.92 8.05
N TYR A 72 -14.64 15.75 7.27
CA TYR A 72 -15.25 16.36 6.08
C TYR A 72 -14.96 15.65 4.77
N TYR A 73 -13.90 14.82 4.72
CA TYR A 73 -13.48 14.14 3.50
C TYR A 73 -13.34 12.62 3.66
N LEU A 74 -12.35 12.11 4.40
CA LEU A 74 -12.04 10.66 4.40
C LEU A 74 -13.21 9.78 4.85
N LYS A 75 -13.97 10.20 5.87
CA LYS A 75 -15.13 9.47 6.39
C LYS A 75 -16.23 9.28 5.33
N LYS A 76 -16.32 10.16 4.33
CA LYS A 76 -17.33 10.11 3.27
C LYS A 76 -16.96 9.16 2.13
N ILE A 77 -15.75 8.60 2.12
CA ILE A 77 -15.27 7.74 1.05
C ILE A 77 -15.58 6.29 1.39
N THR A 78 -16.49 5.69 0.61
CA THR A 78 -16.82 4.26 0.71
C THR A 78 -15.58 3.39 0.54
N GLY A 79 -15.25 2.59 1.55
CA GLY A 79 -14.05 1.74 1.60
C GLY A 79 -12.87 2.34 2.39
N ILE A 80 -12.98 3.56 2.91
CA ILE A 80 -11.98 4.15 3.81
C ILE A 80 -12.54 4.24 5.23
N GLY A 81 -12.00 3.41 6.13
CA GLY A 81 -12.34 3.42 7.54
C GLY A 81 -11.41 4.30 8.40
N PRO A 82 -11.67 4.37 9.73
CA PRO A 82 -10.84 5.10 10.68
C PRO A 82 -9.38 4.64 10.69
N ILE A 83 -9.12 3.33 10.57
CA ILE A 83 -7.76 2.76 10.59
C ILE A 83 -6.94 3.22 9.37
N PHE A 84 -7.50 3.12 8.17
CA PHE A 84 -6.84 3.62 6.96
C PHE A 84 -6.63 5.12 7.02
N SER A 85 -7.61 5.85 7.56
CA SER A 85 -7.52 7.30 7.75
C SER A 85 -6.39 7.67 8.71
N ALA A 86 -6.30 7.00 9.86
CA ALA A 86 -5.22 7.20 10.83
C ALA A 86 -3.85 6.93 10.21
N GLY A 87 -3.70 5.85 9.43
CA GLY A 87 -2.46 5.54 8.72
C GLY A 87 -2.07 6.59 7.68
N LEU A 88 -3.04 7.09 6.90
CA LEU A 88 -2.81 8.18 5.95
C LEU A 88 -2.38 9.45 6.70
N ILE A 89 -3.07 9.77 7.79
CA ILE A 89 -2.80 10.95 8.61
C ILE A 89 -1.38 10.90 9.19
N ALA A 90 -1.00 9.78 9.78
CA ALA A 90 0.32 9.58 10.36
C ALA A 90 1.45 9.71 9.34
N HIS A 91 1.27 9.23 8.11
CA HIS A 91 2.31 9.31 7.08
C HIS A 91 2.39 10.66 6.36
N LEU A 92 1.24 11.30 6.16
CA LEU A 92 1.14 12.48 5.31
C LEU A 92 1.29 13.79 6.06
N THR A 93 1.04 13.83 7.37
CA THR A 93 1.22 15.05 8.19
C THR A 93 2.71 15.40 8.37
N PRO A 94 3.08 16.69 8.35
CA PRO A 94 2.31 17.80 7.79
C PRO A 94 2.26 17.70 6.24
N ILE A 95 1.16 18.12 5.62
CA ILE A 95 0.94 17.94 4.17
C ILE A 95 1.72 18.96 3.32
N ASP A 96 2.11 20.09 3.92
CA ASP A 96 2.87 21.18 3.34
C ASP A 96 4.21 20.73 2.73
N LYS A 97 4.83 19.68 3.29
CA LYS A 97 6.07 19.04 2.78
C LYS A 97 5.95 18.57 1.33
N PHE A 98 4.72 18.40 0.83
CA PHE A 98 4.44 18.08 -0.57
C PHE A 98 3.89 19.29 -1.31
N ALA A 99 4.79 20.12 -1.85
CA ALA A 99 4.42 21.28 -2.67
C ALA A 99 3.64 20.92 -3.95
N THR A 100 3.77 19.69 -4.46
CA THR A 100 3.02 19.20 -5.63
C THR A 100 2.56 17.76 -5.42
N VAL A 101 1.50 17.36 -6.12
CA VAL A 101 1.03 15.97 -6.11
C VAL A 101 2.10 14.98 -6.61
N SER A 102 2.94 15.40 -7.56
CA SER A 102 4.05 14.57 -8.06
C SER A 102 5.08 14.26 -6.98
N LYS A 103 5.38 15.21 -6.08
CA LYS A 103 6.24 14.97 -4.92
C LYS A 103 5.61 13.96 -3.95
N LEU A 104 4.29 14.04 -3.75
CA LEU A 104 3.57 13.04 -2.96
C LEU A 104 3.64 11.64 -3.59
N TRP A 105 3.41 11.52 -4.91
CA TRP A 105 3.56 10.25 -5.62
C TRP A 105 4.99 9.71 -5.60
N ALA A 106 5.99 10.58 -5.66
CA ALA A 106 7.39 10.21 -5.54
C ALA A 106 7.69 9.65 -4.13
N TYR A 107 7.20 10.31 -3.08
CA TYR A 107 7.34 9.84 -1.71
C TYR A 107 6.68 8.48 -1.46
N THR A 108 5.52 8.23 -2.08
CA THR A 108 4.79 6.95 -1.96
C THR A 108 5.32 5.83 -2.86
N GLY A 109 6.28 6.12 -3.76
CA GLY A 109 6.79 5.14 -4.73
C GLY A 109 5.87 4.90 -5.94
N LEU A 110 4.92 5.80 -6.18
CA LEU A 110 4.01 5.77 -7.34
C LEU A 110 4.58 6.50 -8.57
N THR A 111 5.79 7.07 -8.48
CA THR A 111 6.50 7.65 -9.62
C THR A 111 6.74 6.64 -10.76
N THR A 112 6.93 7.16 -11.97
CA THR A 112 7.30 6.40 -13.18
C THR A 112 8.76 6.64 -13.59
N GLU A 113 9.53 7.30 -12.74
CA GLU A 113 10.95 7.57 -12.93
C GLU A 113 11.67 7.57 -11.59
N TYR A 114 12.92 7.12 -11.60
CA TYR A 114 13.78 7.10 -10.43
C TYR A 114 15.26 7.15 -10.82
N TYR A 115 16.11 7.38 -9.82
CA TYR A 115 17.54 7.56 -9.98
C TYR A 115 18.29 6.54 -9.13
N LYS A 116 19.18 5.77 -9.75
CA LYS A 116 20.19 4.97 -9.05
C LYS A 116 21.45 5.81 -8.90
N SER A 117 21.92 5.94 -7.67
CA SER A 117 23.10 6.75 -7.37
C SER A 117 24.10 6.02 -6.50
N GLU A 118 25.38 6.29 -6.75
CA GLU A 118 26.50 5.78 -5.97
C GLU A 118 27.31 6.93 -5.38
N CYS A 119 27.52 6.89 -4.07
CA CYS A 119 28.27 7.90 -3.32
C CYS A 119 29.79 7.75 -3.51
N ALA A 120 30.55 8.85 -3.44
CA ALA A 120 32.01 8.84 -3.54
C ALA A 120 32.74 8.40 -2.25
N ARG A 121 32.03 8.31 -1.11
CA ARG A 121 32.63 7.97 0.19
C ARG A 121 32.86 6.47 0.37
N GLY A 122 34.10 6.10 0.70
CA GLY A 122 34.46 4.73 1.11
C GLY A 122 34.11 3.68 0.05
N LYS A 123 33.45 2.59 0.46
CA LYS A 123 32.97 1.52 -0.46
C LYS A 123 31.80 1.95 -1.36
N GLY A 124 31.35 3.22 -1.28
CA GLY A 124 30.32 3.80 -2.12
C GLY A 124 28.91 3.30 -1.77
N HIS A 125 28.19 4.05 -0.93
CA HIS A 125 26.78 3.76 -0.69
C HIS A 125 25.99 3.83 -1.99
N LYS A 126 25.24 2.77 -2.29
CA LYS A 126 24.33 2.71 -3.43
C LYS A 126 22.90 2.95 -2.94
N PHE A 127 22.17 3.80 -3.64
CA PHE A 127 20.82 4.13 -3.24
C PHE A 127 19.92 4.52 -4.41
N ILE A 128 18.63 4.34 -4.22
CA ILE A 128 17.57 4.66 -5.17
C ILE A 128 16.76 5.83 -4.60
N THR A 129 16.63 6.89 -5.40
CA THR A 129 15.85 8.10 -5.08
C THR A 129 14.86 8.39 -6.20
N THR A 130 13.81 9.16 -5.89
CA THR A 130 12.79 9.55 -6.87
C THR A 130 13.04 10.95 -7.46
N SER A 131 14.12 11.60 -7.05
CA SER A 131 14.60 12.87 -7.56
C SER A 131 16.12 12.89 -7.48
N PRO A 132 16.81 13.64 -8.35
CA PRO A 132 18.26 13.72 -8.31
C PRO A 132 18.71 14.40 -7.01
N VAL A 133 19.81 13.91 -6.42
CA VAL A 133 20.39 14.45 -5.18
C VAL A 133 21.86 14.79 -5.40
N ALA A 134 22.30 15.93 -4.86
CA ALA A 134 23.69 16.39 -4.96
C ALA A 134 24.63 15.68 -3.96
N THR A 135 24.08 15.27 -2.82
CA THR A 135 24.82 14.65 -1.70
C THR A 135 24.16 13.36 -1.25
N CYS A 136 24.94 12.44 -0.70
CA CYS A 136 24.48 11.14 -0.26
C CYS A 136 23.54 11.24 0.97
N PRO A 137 22.28 10.79 0.88
CA PRO A 137 21.30 10.88 1.97
C PRO A 137 21.35 9.69 2.94
N VAL A 138 22.25 8.72 2.73
CA VAL A 138 22.33 7.50 3.55
C VAL A 138 22.80 7.85 4.97
N ARG A 139 22.05 7.37 5.98
CA ARG A 139 22.45 7.47 7.38
C ARG A 139 23.47 6.41 7.73
N MET A 140 24.55 6.83 8.38
CA MET A 140 25.63 5.99 8.88
C MET A 140 25.27 5.37 10.24
N LYS A 141 26.11 4.45 10.72
CA LYS A 141 25.91 3.78 12.02
C LYS A 141 25.90 4.75 13.21
N ASN A 142 26.55 5.90 13.10
CA ASN A 142 26.56 6.95 14.11
C ASN A 142 25.28 7.82 14.08
N GLY A 143 24.33 7.54 13.17
CA GLY A 143 23.09 8.30 13.02
C GLY A 143 23.18 9.52 12.10
N GLU A 144 24.39 9.96 11.74
CA GLU A 144 24.61 11.11 10.87
C GLU A 144 24.41 10.77 9.39
N VAL A 145 24.08 11.77 8.59
CA VAL A 145 23.94 11.63 7.13
C VAL A 145 25.32 11.63 6.50
N CYS A 146 25.54 10.73 5.53
CA CYS A 146 26.82 10.55 4.85
C CYS A 146 27.36 11.84 4.20
N GLY A 147 26.51 12.61 3.54
CA GLY A 147 26.81 13.96 3.03
C GLY A 147 27.81 14.04 1.87
N ALA A 148 28.45 12.94 1.48
CA ALA A 148 29.44 12.94 0.41
C ALA A 148 28.82 13.15 -0.98
N ARG A 149 29.63 13.68 -1.90
CA ARG A 149 29.25 13.92 -3.29
C ARG A 149 28.92 12.61 -4.01
N ILE A 150 28.02 12.71 -4.99
CA ILE A 150 27.63 11.56 -5.82
C ILE A 150 28.66 11.34 -6.92
N ARG A 151 29.10 10.08 -7.08
CA ARG A 151 30.07 9.65 -8.10
C ARG A 151 29.39 9.33 -9.41
N LYS A 152 28.26 8.63 -9.35
CA LYS A 152 27.50 8.17 -10.51
C LYS A 152 26.01 8.29 -10.22
N THR A 153 25.26 8.79 -11.20
CA THR A 153 23.79 8.81 -11.20
C THR A 153 23.28 8.30 -12.53
N GLU A 154 22.31 7.39 -12.49
CA GLU A 154 21.63 6.84 -13.65
C GLU A 154 20.13 7.08 -13.51
N HIS A 155 19.53 7.70 -14.54
CA HIS A 155 18.10 7.96 -14.61
C HIS A 155 17.39 6.79 -15.30
N ILE A 156 16.38 6.23 -14.63
CA ILE A 156 15.64 5.07 -15.11
C ILE A 156 14.15 5.42 -15.21
N LYS A 157 13.60 5.25 -16.41
CA LYS A 157 12.16 5.29 -16.65
C LYS A 157 11.55 3.97 -16.19
N GLY A 158 10.76 4.01 -15.13
CA GLY A 158 10.11 2.84 -14.55
C GLY A 158 9.72 3.05 -13.09
N VAL A 159 9.20 2.00 -12.48
CA VAL A 159 8.84 2.00 -11.06
C VAL A 159 10.07 1.61 -10.23
N PRO A 160 10.40 2.35 -9.15
CA PRO A 160 11.48 1.96 -8.26
C PRO A 160 11.16 0.62 -7.58
N LYS A 161 12.12 -0.31 -7.65
CA LYS A 161 12.06 -1.65 -7.05
C LYS A 161 13.22 -1.82 -6.06
N ARG A 162 13.04 -2.71 -5.08
CA ARG A 162 14.14 -3.13 -4.21
C ARG A 162 15.18 -3.89 -5.04
N GLU A 163 16.44 -3.57 -4.80
CA GLU A 163 17.57 -4.20 -5.47
C GLU A 163 18.66 -4.47 -4.44
N LYS A 164 19.32 -5.62 -4.58
CA LYS A 164 20.35 -6.05 -3.63
C LYS A 164 21.47 -5.02 -3.58
N GLY A 165 21.80 -4.56 -2.37
CA GLY A 165 22.85 -3.58 -2.14
C GLY A 165 22.46 -2.11 -2.33
N TYR A 166 21.22 -1.81 -2.76
CA TYR A 166 20.70 -0.45 -2.85
C TYR A 166 19.78 -0.11 -1.67
N VAL A 167 20.01 1.06 -1.07
CA VAL A 167 19.06 1.65 -0.11
C VAL A 167 17.95 2.37 -0.86
N LEU A 168 16.69 2.03 -0.59
CA LEU A 168 15.54 2.61 -1.29
C LEU A 168 14.91 3.75 -0.49
N PHE A 169 14.95 4.98 -1.03
CA PHE A 169 14.42 6.18 -0.38
C PHE A 169 12.97 6.48 -0.82
N ILE A 170 12.06 5.57 -0.50
CA ILE A 170 10.59 5.79 -0.62
C ILE A 170 9.92 5.36 0.69
N ASN A 171 8.72 5.86 0.95
CA ASN A 171 7.91 5.37 2.07
C ASN A 171 7.20 4.07 1.70
N GLU A 172 7.84 2.94 2.01
CA GLU A 172 7.35 1.60 1.71
C GLU A 172 6.10 1.20 2.51
N ASN A 173 5.98 1.72 3.73
CA ASN A 173 4.81 1.49 4.58
C ASN A 173 3.59 2.18 3.98
N LEU A 174 3.74 3.43 3.53
CA LEU A 174 2.70 4.15 2.82
C LEU A 174 2.38 3.51 1.46
N ARG A 175 3.38 3.00 0.74
CA ARG A 175 3.15 2.23 -0.50
C ARG A 175 2.27 1.00 -0.23
N THR A 176 2.56 0.26 0.84
CA THR A 176 1.75 -0.90 1.26
C THR A 176 0.35 -0.48 1.70
N LEU A 177 0.22 0.62 2.43
CA LEU A 177 -1.06 1.19 2.83
C LEU A 177 -1.91 1.57 1.61
N MET A 178 -1.31 2.20 0.60
CA MET A 178 -2.00 2.55 -0.65
C MET A 178 -2.54 1.33 -1.38
N TYR A 179 -1.76 0.25 -1.45
CA TYR A 179 -2.24 -1.01 -2.03
C TYR A 179 -3.43 -1.58 -1.26
N LYS A 180 -3.38 -1.57 0.08
CA LYS A 180 -4.50 -2.01 0.92
C LYS A 180 -5.75 -1.16 0.70
N ILE A 181 -5.59 0.16 0.52
CA ILE A 181 -6.69 1.08 0.20
C ILE A 181 -7.29 0.78 -1.18
N ALA A 182 -6.45 0.60 -2.21
CA ALA A 182 -6.94 0.25 -3.55
C ALA A 182 -7.70 -1.08 -3.55
N ARG A 183 -7.20 -2.07 -2.82
CA ARG A 183 -7.88 -3.35 -2.61
C ARG A 183 -9.20 -3.17 -1.85
N SER A 184 -9.26 -2.28 -0.85
CA SER A 184 -10.52 -1.96 -0.17
C SER A 184 -11.58 -1.43 -1.13
N PHE A 185 -11.19 -0.56 -2.08
CA PHE A 185 -12.09 -0.06 -3.13
C PHE A 185 -12.57 -1.16 -4.08
N GLU A 186 -11.72 -2.15 -4.38
CA GLU A 186 -12.11 -3.29 -5.21
C GLU A 186 -13.29 -4.05 -4.61
N PHE A 187 -13.34 -4.22 -3.29
CA PHE A 187 -14.43 -4.93 -2.61
C PHE A 187 -15.71 -4.12 -2.42
N GLN A 188 -15.74 -2.84 -2.82
CA GLN A 188 -16.94 -2.02 -2.69
C GLN A 188 -17.93 -2.23 -3.83
N GLN A 189 -19.19 -1.88 -3.58
CA GLN A 189 -20.22 -1.85 -4.62
C GLN A 189 -20.02 -0.65 -5.55
N GLU A 190 -20.11 -0.90 -6.84
CA GLU A 190 -19.89 0.11 -7.88
C GLU A 190 -20.88 1.29 -7.80
N LYS A 191 -22.15 1.02 -7.50
CA LYS A 191 -23.17 2.06 -7.34
C LYS A 191 -22.83 3.05 -6.21
N ARG A 192 -22.17 2.58 -5.14
CA ARG A 192 -21.89 3.35 -3.92
C ARG A 192 -20.49 3.94 -3.84
N SER A 193 -19.52 3.39 -4.57
CA SER A 193 -18.12 3.83 -4.49
C SER A 193 -17.63 4.44 -5.80
N TYR A 194 -17.25 5.72 -5.74
CA TYR A 194 -16.62 6.44 -6.85
C TYR A 194 -15.33 5.76 -7.32
N TYR A 195 -14.44 5.38 -6.38
CA TYR A 195 -13.17 4.75 -6.73
C TYR A 195 -13.36 3.33 -7.28
N ARG A 196 -14.41 2.61 -6.88
CA ARG A 196 -14.77 1.32 -7.50
C ARG A 196 -15.17 1.51 -8.97
N ARG A 197 -16.03 2.48 -9.30
CA ARG A 197 -16.41 2.79 -10.70
C ARG A 197 -15.19 3.09 -11.55
N LEU A 198 -14.33 3.99 -11.06
CA LEU A 198 -13.10 4.31 -11.76
C LEU A 198 -12.22 3.07 -11.95
N TYR A 199 -12.11 2.20 -10.94
CA TYR A 199 -11.31 0.98 -11.04
C TYR A 199 -11.82 0.06 -12.15
N VAL A 200 -13.13 -0.18 -12.24
CA VAL A 200 -13.75 -1.04 -13.27
C VAL A 200 -13.42 -0.49 -14.67
N ILE A 201 -13.71 0.80 -14.90
CA ILE A 201 -13.44 1.48 -16.18
C ILE A 201 -11.97 1.35 -16.58
N GLN A 202 -11.04 1.61 -15.66
CA GLN A 202 -9.62 1.55 -15.98
C GLN A 202 -9.13 0.12 -16.19
N LYS A 203 -9.64 -0.85 -15.43
CA LYS A 203 -9.28 -2.25 -15.59
C LYS A 203 -9.68 -2.76 -16.97
N GLU A 204 -10.89 -2.46 -17.42
CA GLU A 204 -11.37 -2.81 -18.77
C GLU A 204 -10.48 -2.18 -19.85
N ARG A 205 -10.16 -0.89 -19.71
CA ARG A 205 -9.24 -0.20 -20.62
C ARG A 205 -7.86 -0.87 -20.69
N TYR A 206 -7.32 -1.29 -19.55
CA TYR A 206 -6.03 -1.97 -19.51
C TYR A 206 -6.08 -3.40 -20.03
N LEU A 207 -7.19 -4.12 -19.84
CA LEU A 207 -7.41 -5.44 -20.43
C LEU A 207 -7.42 -5.35 -21.96
N ALA A 208 -8.20 -4.43 -22.53
CA ALA A 208 -8.23 -4.21 -23.98
C ALA A 208 -6.86 -3.85 -24.57
N LYS A 209 -5.99 -3.18 -23.80
CA LYS A 209 -4.61 -2.86 -24.22
C LYS A 209 -3.67 -4.06 -24.20
N LEU A 210 -3.96 -5.05 -23.34
CA LEU A 210 -3.16 -6.27 -23.20
C LEU A 210 -3.66 -7.39 -24.10
N GLU A 211 -4.91 -7.30 -24.58
CA GLU A 211 -5.52 -8.26 -25.49
C GLU A 211 -4.60 -8.51 -26.70
N GLY A 212 -4.29 -9.80 -26.94
CA GLY A 212 -3.44 -10.24 -28.04
C GLY A 212 -1.93 -10.28 -27.72
N LYS A 213 -1.49 -9.94 -26.50
CA LYS A 213 -0.08 -10.07 -26.12
C LYS A 213 0.31 -11.46 -25.61
N ASN A 214 -0.66 -12.34 -25.35
CA ASN A 214 -0.48 -13.71 -24.85
C ASN A 214 0.55 -13.78 -23.69
N GLU A 215 0.56 -12.76 -22.83
CA GLU A 215 1.48 -12.70 -21.69
C GLU A 215 0.82 -13.39 -20.50
N LYS A 216 1.43 -14.45 -19.95
CA LYS A 216 0.89 -15.12 -18.76
C LYS A 216 0.63 -14.08 -17.65
N GLY A 217 -0.64 -13.95 -17.23
CA GLY A 217 -1.03 -13.03 -16.15
C GLY A 217 -1.60 -11.67 -16.58
N GLU A 218 -2.06 -11.50 -17.82
CA GLU A 218 -2.66 -10.25 -18.33
C GLU A 218 -3.71 -9.65 -17.38
N ARG A 219 -4.62 -10.49 -16.86
CA ARG A 219 -5.65 -10.07 -15.90
C ARG A 219 -5.06 -9.51 -14.61
N GLY A 220 -3.98 -10.11 -14.12
CA GLY A 220 -3.23 -9.66 -12.95
C GLY A 220 -2.50 -8.35 -13.20
N HIS A 221 -1.86 -8.21 -14.37
CA HIS A 221 -1.22 -6.98 -14.79
C HIS A 221 -2.22 -5.83 -14.95
N ALA A 222 -3.35 -6.06 -15.63
CA ALA A 222 -4.43 -5.07 -15.77
C ALA A 222 -4.98 -4.62 -14.42
N ARG A 223 -5.21 -5.56 -13.48
CA ARG A 223 -5.62 -5.24 -12.11
C ARG A 223 -4.60 -4.36 -11.39
N ASN A 224 -3.32 -4.70 -11.45
CA ASN A 224 -2.26 -3.92 -10.78
C ASN A 224 -2.06 -2.53 -11.43
N MET A 225 -2.20 -2.43 -12.74
CA MET A 225 -2.18 -1.13 -13.45
C MET A 225 -3.37 -0.26 -13.06
N ALA A 226 -4.58 -0.84 -13.00
CA ALA A 226 -5.77 -0.15 -12.53
C ALA A 226 -5.63 0.29 -11.07
N PHE A 227 -5.11 -0.55 -10.18
CA PHE A 227 -4.80 -0.17 -8.80
C PHE A 227 -3.85 1.02 -8.75
N ARG A 228 -2.72 0.97 -9.47
CA ARG A 228 -1.76 2.07 -9.50
C ARG A 228 -2.39 3.39 -9.97
N TYR A 229 -3.30 3.33 -10.94
CA TYR A 229 -4.05 4.50 -11.40
C TYR A 229 -4.95 5.05 -10.28
N ILE A 230 -5.71 4.18 -9.61
CA ILE A 230 -6.62 4.55 -8.54
C ILE A 230 -5.89 5.11 -7.33
N GLU A 231 -4.76 4.52 -6.94
CA GLU A 231 -3.90 5.04 -5.87
C GLU A 231 -3.43 6.47 -6.17
N LYS A 232 -2.95 6.72 -7.39
CA LYS A 232 -2.55 8.07 -7.82
C LYS A 232 -3.71 9.06 -7.77
N ARG A 233 -4.87 8.66 -8.31
CA ARG A 233 -6.06 9.51 -8.34
C ARG A 233 -6.60 9.80 -6.94
N PHE A 234 -6.59 8.81 -6.05
CA PHE A 234 -6.95 8.97 -4.65
C PHE A 234 -6.02 9.97 -3.94
N LEU A 235 -4.70 9.77 -4.05
CA LEU A 235 -3.73 10.68 -3.43
C LEU A 235 -3.81 12.10 -3.99
N ALA A 236 -4.09 12.26 -5.28
CA ALA A 236 -4.30 13.57 -5.88
C ALA A 236 -5.51 14.28 -5.26
N ASN A 237 -6.67 13.61 -5.20
CA ASN A 237 -7.86 14.19 -4.60
C ASN A 237 -7.65 14.50 -3.11
N LEU A 238 -7.00 13.60 -2.37
CA LEU A 238 -6.67 13.80 -0.97
C LEU A 238 -5.75 15.00 -0.77
N TRP A 239 -4.71 15.13 -1.59
CA TRP A 239 -3.75 16.23 -1.53
C TRP A 239 -4.41 17.58 -1.79
N ILE A 240 -5.28 17.68 -2.80
CA ILE A 240 -6.05 18.90 -3.11
C ILE A 240 -6.89 19.29 -1.89
N VAL A 241 -7.75 18.37 -1.42
CA VAL A 241 -8.70 18.67 -0.34
C VAL A 241 -7.98 19.03 0.96
N TRP A 242 -6.91 18.31 1.29
CA TRP A 242 -6.16 18.55 2.52
C TRP A 242 -5.43 19.90 2.48
N ARG A 243 -4.78 20.23 1.37
CA ARG A 243 -4.12 21.54 1.22
C ARG A 243 -5.13 22.68 1.27
N THR A 244 -6.30 22.52 0.65
CA THR A 244 -7.39 23.49 0.77
C THR A 244 -7.84 23.69 2.22
N PHE A 245 -7.94 22.63 3.02
CA PHE A 245 -8.26 22.77 4.45
C PHE A 245 -7.18 23.49 5.27
N GLU A 246 -5.92 23.36 4.88
CA GLU A 246 -4.79 24.05 5.53
C GLU A 246 -4.50 25.43 4.92
N GLY A 247 -5.31 25.89 3.95
CA GLY A 247 -5.11 27.20 3.29
C GLY A 247 -3.87 27.26 2.40
N LEU A 248 -3.37 26.11 1.94
CA LEU A 248 -2.18 25.99 1.11
C LEU A 248 -2.53 26.03 -0.38
N GLU A 249 -1.62 26.57 -1.19
CA GLU A 249 -1.80 26.64 -2.66
C GLU A 249 -1.91 25.25 -3.31
N VAL A 250 -2.76 25.14 -4.33
CA VAL A 250 -2.97 23.91 -5.10
C VAL A 250 -2.53 24.18 -6.55
N THR A 251 -1.57 23.40 -7.02
CA THR A 251 -0.98 23.42 -8.37
C THR A 251 -1.23 22.12 -9.11
#